data_AF-A0A9D3LUJ3-F1
#
_entry.id   AF-A0A9D3LUJ3-F1
#
_cell.length_a   1.000
_cell.length_b   1.000
_cell.length_c   1.000
_cell.angle_alpha   90.00
_cell.angle_beta   90.00
_cell.angle_gamma   90.00
#
_symmetry.space_group_name_H-M   'P 1'
#
loop_
_entity.id
_entity.type
_entity.pdbx_description
1 polymer ?
#
loop_
_entity_poly.entity_id
_entity_poly.type
_entity_poly.pdbx_seq_one_letter_code
_entity_poly.pdbx_strand_id
1 'polypeptide(L)'
;MYNTDQYSPYAAPSPQGSYQPSPSPQSYHQVAPSPVGYQNTHSPASYHPTPSPMAYQASPSPSPVGYSPMTPGAPSPGGYNPHTPGSNIDQTSCDWVTTDILVRVKDTFVDGQVMNQTGVIRSVTGGMCSVFLQDTEKVVSISSEHLEPVTPTKNNKVKVILGEDREATGVLLSIDGEDGIVRMELDEQLKILNLRFLGKLEV
;
A
#
# COMPACT_ATOMS: atom_id res chain seq x y z
N MET A 1 -4.87 5.94 79.57
CA MET A 1 -6.25 6.47 79.64
C MET A 1 -6.79 6.60 78.23
N TYR A 2 -8.09 6.41 78.04
CA TYR A 2 -8.79 6.36 76.75
C TYR A 2 -8.82 7.72 76.03
N ASN A 3 -8.85 7.72 74.69
CA ASN A 3 -10.13 7.96 74.00
C ASN A 3 -10.17 7.27 72.62
N THR A 4 -11.35 6.78 72.24
CA THR A 4 -11.60 5.97 71.04
C THR A 4 -12.87 6.47 70.37
N ASP A 5 -12.76 7.31 69.34
CA ASP A 5 -13.88 7.88 68.57
C ASP A 5 -13.35 8.40 67.21
N GLN A 6 -14.09 8.38 66.10
CA GLN A 6 -15.19 7.49 65.73
C GLN A 6 -15.34 7.43 64.19
N TYR A 7 -15.96 6.35 63.73
CA TYR A 7 -16.62 6.06 62.45
C TYR A 7 -16.87 7.19 61.43
N SER A 8 -16.60 6.92 60.14
CA SER A 8 -17.34 7.51 59.00
C SER A 8 -17.17 6.69 57.70
N PRO A 9 -18.02 5.67 57.45
CA PRO A 9 -18.16 5.05 56.14
C PRO A 9 -19.38 5.63 55.41
N TYR A 10 -19.16 6.60 54.54
CA TYR A 10 -20.19 7.03 53.57
C TYR A 10 -19.91 6.41 52.20
N ALA A 11 -20.50 5.24 51.98
CA ALA A 11 -20.76 4.76 50.64
C ALA A 11 -21.81 5.66 49.98
N ALA A 12 -21.48 6.27 48.84
CA ALA A 12 -22.47 6.95 48.00
C ALA A 12 -23.19 5.90 47.12
N PRO A 13 -24.53 5.97 46.98
CA PRO A 13 -25.28 4.93 46.29
C PRO A 13 -25.14 5.01 44.76
N SER A 14 -24.96 3.85 44.14
CA SER A 14 -24.97 3.67 42.68
C SER A 14 -26.40 3.83 42.12
N PRO A 15 -26.62 4.62 41.05
CA PRO A 15 -27.86 4.57 40.30
C PRO A 15 -27.94 3.26 39.48
N GLN A 16 -28.86 2.38 39.85
CA GLN A 16 -29.34 1.36 38.92
C GLN A 16 -30.16 2.05 37.81
N GLY A 17 -29.85 1.76 36.55
CA GLY A 17 -30.43 2.46 35.41
C GLY A 17 -30.30 1.70 34.09
N SER A 18 -31.02 0.58 34.01
CA SER A 18 -31.63 0.03 32.78
C SER A 18 -30.76 -0.14 31.51
N TYR A 19 -30.34 -1.40 31.30
CA TYR A 19 -30.03 -1.91 29.95
C TYR A 19 -31.24 -1.69 29.02
N GLN A 20 -31.00 -1.11 27.84
CA GLN A 20 -31.94 -1.15 26.73
C GLN A 20 -31.21 -1.68 25.48
N PRO A 21 -31.44 -2.93 25.03
CA PRO A 21 -30.88 -3.40 23.79
C PRO A 21 -31.58 -2.73 22.60
N SER A 22 -30.80 -2.09 21.72
CA SER A 22 -31.32 -1.59 20.44
C SER A 22 -31.49 -2.76 19.47
N PRO A 23 -32.68 -3.01 18.90
CA PRO A 23 -32.87 -4.09 17.93
C PRO A 23 -32.26 -3.74 16.57
N SER A 24 -31.42 -4.62 16.05
CA SER A 24 -30.90 -4.54 14.68
C SER A 24 -31.99 -4.89 13.66
N PRO A 25 -32.32 -4.01 12.68
CA PRO A 25 -33.16 -4.41 11.56
C PRO A 25 -32.41 -5.32 10.60
N GLN A 26 -33.09 -6.38 10.13
CA GLN A 26 -32.49 -7.43 9.31
C GLN A 26 -32.15 -7.02 7.87
N SER A 27 -31.17 -7.70 7.29
CA SER A 27 -30.93 -7.77 5.85
C SER A 27 -32.18 -8.26 5.10
N TYR A 28 -32.76 -7.38 4.27
CA TYR A 28 -33.71 -7.80 3.23
C TYR A 28 -32.99 -7.99 1.91
N HIS A 29 -32.83 -9.26 1.51
CA HIS A 29 -32.66 -9.58 0.10
C HIS A 29 -33.96 -9.24 -0.64
N GLN A 30 -33.90 -8.36 -1.62
CA GLN A 30 -34.95 -8.15 -2.62
C GLN A 30 -34.33 -8.32 -4.01
N VAL A 31 -35.02 -9.08 -4.86
CA VAL A 31 -34.55 -9.49 -6.18
C VAL A 31 -34.99 -8.44 -7.22
N ALA A 32 -34.28 -8.38 -8.36
CA ALA A 32 -34.48 -7.38 -9.42
C ALA A 32 -35.92 -7.27 -9.97
N PRO A 33 -36.26 -6.14 -10.61
CA PRO A 33 -36.23 -6.18 -12.08
C PRO A 33 -35.67 -4.91 -12.76
N SER A 34 -35.05 -5.09 -13.93
CA SER A 34 -34.55 -4.01 -14.80
C SER A 34 -35.69 -3.35 -15.60
N PRO A 35 -35.68 -2.00 -15.77
CA PRO A 35 -36.51 -1.34 -16.78
C PRO A 35 -35.73 -0.94 -18.04
N VAL A 36 -36.46 -1.06 -19.14
CA VAL A 36 -36.14 -0.88 -20.56
C VAL A 36 -35.54 0.50 -20.92
N GLY A 37 -34.72 0.47 -21.98
CA GLY A 37 -33.98 1.58 -22.54
C GLY A 37 -34.76 2.82 -22.97
N TYR A 38 -34.01 3.93 -23.03
CA TYR A 38 -34.43 5.20 -23.60
C TYR A 38 -33.79 5.43 -24.96
N GLN A 39 -34.65 5.66 -25.94
CA GLN A 39 -34.33 6.06 -27.31
C GLN A 39 -33.95 7.54 -27.35
N ASN A 40 -33.00 7.94 -28.20
CA ASN A 40 -32.73 9.35 -28.46
C ASN A 40 -32.64 9.63 -29.97
N THR A 41 -33.10 10.81 -30.36
CA THR A 41 -33.57 11.10 -31.72
C THR A 41 -32.59 11.98 -32.50
N HIS A 42 -32.42 11.63 -33.78
CA HIS A 42 -31.71 12.32 -34.87
C HIS A 42 -31.44 13.84 -34.75
N SER A 43 -30.25 14.25 -35.24
CA SER A 43 -30.13 15.21 -36.35
C SER A 43 -28.75 15.15 -37.03
N PRO A 44 -28.59 15.60 -38.30
CA PRO A 44 -27.50 15.17 -39.17
C PRO A 44 -26.46 16.25 -39.52
N ALA A 45 -25.22 15.84 -39.84
CA ALA A 45 -24.27 16.63 -40.62
C ALA A 45 -23.35 15.71 -41.45
N SER A 46 -23.43 15.81 -42.78
CA SER A 46 -22.63 15.04 -43.74
C SER A 46 -21.38 15.79 -44.17
N TYR A 47 -20.21 15.15 -44.15
CA TYR A 47 -19.03 15.61 -44.90
C TYR A 47 -18.29 14.42 -45.56
N HIS A 48 -18.02 14.57 -46.85
CA HIS A 48 -17.22 13.67 -47.69
C HIS A 48 -15.70 13.86 -47.45
N PRO A 49 -14.87 12.91 -47.89
CA PRO A 49 -13.98 13.24 -49.02
C PRO A 49 -14.11 12.30 -50.24
N THR A 50 -13.41 12.69 -51.32
CA THR A 50 -13.53 12.22 -52.71
C THR A 50 -12.58 11.06 -53.11
N PRO A 51 -12.87 10.30 -54.18
CA PRO A 51 -12.01 9.20 -54.69
C PRO A 51 -11.12 9.57 -55.91
N SER A 52 -10.17 8.67 -56.25
CA SER A 52 -9.42 8.46 -57.54
C SER A 52 -7.95 8.97 -57.62
N PRO A 53 -7.11 8.54 -58.61
CA PRO A 53 -6.62 7.16 -58.86
C PRO A 53 -5.10 7.06 -59.27
N MET A 54 -4.67 5.88 -59.79
CA MET A 54 -3.34 5.45 -60.35
C MET A 54 -2.28 4.97 -59.31
N ALA A 55 -1.71 3.74 -59.32
CA ALA A 55 -1.23 2.76 -60.34
C ALA A 55 0.16 3.12 -60.94
N TYR A 56 1.18 2.26 -61.07
CA TYR A 56 1.35 0.78 -61.02
C TYR A 56 2.62 0.41 -60.17
N GLN A 57 3.23 -0.78 -60.08
CA GLN A 57 3.20 -2.10 -60.77
C GLN A 57 3.16 -3.28 -59.74
N ALA A 58 3.75 -4.46 -60.04
CA ALA A 58 3.67 -5.70 -59.25
C ALA A 58 4.97 -6.55 -59.32
N SER A 59 5.12 -7.50 -58.37
CA SER A 59 5.88 -8.76 -58.53
C SER A 59 5.46 -9.80 -57.45
N PRO A 60 5.66 -11.12 -57.65
CA PRO A 60 4.59 -12.09 -57.36
C PRO A 60 4.74 -12.96 -56.09
N SER A 61 3.59 -13.54 -55.68
CA SER A 61 3.44 -14.62 -54.69
C SER A 61 3.84 -16.00 -55.30
N PRO A 62 4.01 -17.08 -54.50
CA PRO A 62 2.82 -17.89 -54.15
C PRO A 62 2.83 -18.52 -52.73
N SER A 63 1.65 -18.54 -52.11
CA SER A 63 1.30 -19.54 -51.07
C SER A 63 0.54 -20.71 -51.71
N PRO A 64 0.70 -21.97 -51.26
CA PRO A 64 -0.21 -23.06 -51.60
C PRO A 64 -1.47 -23.06 -50.70
N VAL A 65 -2.61 -23.38 -51.30
CA VAL A 65 -3.95 -23.40 -50.69
C VAL A 65 -4.34 -24.84 -50.33
N GLY A 66 -5.10 -25.05 -49.24
CA GLY A 66 -5.58 -26.38 -48.86
C GLY A 66 -6.72 -26.40 -47.82
N TYR A 67 -7.96 -26.47 -48.32
CA TYR A 67 -9.22 -26.94 -47.70
C TYR A 67 -9.03 -28.15 -46.72
N SER A 68 -9.89 -28.49 -45.74
CA SER A 68 -11.34 -28.26 -45.51
C SER A 68 -11.75 -28.63 -44.03
N PRO A 69 -13.05 -28.67 -43.60
CA PRO A 69 -13.44 -28.36 -42.21
C PRO A 69 -13.94 -29.54 -41.30
N MET A 70 -14.21 -29.18 -40.03
CA MET A 70 -15.11 -29.83 -39.03
C MET A 70 -14.82 -31.25 -38.51
N THR A 71 -14.53 -31.36 -37.21
CA THR A 71 -15.06 -32.41 -36.28
C THR A 71 -14.94 -31.90 -34.83
N PRO A 72 -15.91 -32.14 -33.90
CA PRO A 72 -15.86 -31.62 -32.54
C PRO A 72 -15.26 -32.60 -31.51
N GLY A 73 -14.48 -32.07 -30.56
CA GLY A 73 -14.28 -32.65 -29.22
C GLY A 73 -13.15 -33.70 -29.04
N ALA A 74 -12.00 -33.26 -28.54
CA ALA A 74 -11.04 -34.07 -27.78
C ALA A 74 -10.18 -33.16 -26.87
N PRO A 75 -9.77 -33.61 -25.66
CA PRO A 75 -9.06 -32.75 -24.70
C PRO A 75 -7.59 -32.57 -25.07
N SER A 76 -7.06 -31.34 -24.97
CA SER A 76 -5.63 -31.07 -25.10
C SER A 76 -4.86 -31.47 -23.83
N PRO A 77 -3.90 -32.41 -23.91
CA PRO A 77 -3.04 -32.73 -22.77
C PRO A 77 -1.89 -31.73 -22.72
N GLY A 78 -1.93 -30.80 -21.76
CA GLY A 78 -0.89 -29.77 -21.67
C GLY A 78 -1.34 -28.51 -20.92
N GLY A 79 -1.88 -28.68 -19.72
CA GLY A 79 -2.13 -27.57 -18.81
C GLY A 79 -0.83 -26.96 -18.29
N TYR A 80 -0.14 -26.18 -19.13
CA TYR A 80 0.92 -25.28 -18.70
C TYR A 80 0.30 -24.10 -17.94
N ASN A 81 -0.04 -24.35 -16.68
CA ASN A 81 -0.24 -23.30 -15.71
C ASN A 81 1.15 -22.80 -15.26
N PRO A 82 1.54 -21.54 -15.48
CA PRO A 82 2.78 -20.99 -14.99
C PRO A 82 2.68 -20.68 -13.49
N HIS A 83 2.44 -21.72 -12.68
CA HIS A 83 2.85 -21.69 -11.28
C HIS A 83 4.37 -21.64 -11.28
N THR A 84 4.94 -20.47 -11.00
CA THR A 84 6.38 -20.28 -10.90
C THR A 84 6.77 -20.47 -9.42
N PRO A 85 7.36 -21.60 -9.01
CA PRO A 85 7.77 -21.82 -7.64
C PRO A 85 9.26 -21.50 -7.54
N GLY A 86 9.58 -20.21 -7.36
CA GLY A 86 10.97 -19.78 -7.27
C GLY A 86 11.26 -18.45 -7.95
N SER A 87 10.83 -17.36 -7.34
CA SER A 87 11.50 -16.06 -7.47
C SER A 87 11.78 -15.45 -6.10
N ASN A 88 12.31 -16.27 -5.19
CA ASN A 88 13.27 -15.77 -4.20
C ASN A 88 14.61 -15.55 -4.93
N ILE A 89 14.59 -14.63 -5.90
CA ILE A 89 15.79 -14.11 -6.54
C ILE A 89 16.38 -13.18 -5.51
N ASP A 90 17.34 -13.72 -4.76
CA ASP A 90 18.26 -13.05 -3.83
C ASP A 90 17.85 -11.61 -3.54
N GLN A 91 16.79 -11.45 -2.73
CA GLN A 91 16.27 -10.14 -2.44
C GLN A 91 17.17 -9.53 -1.37
N THR A 92 18.36 -9.07 -1.77
CA THR A 92 19.20 -8.14 -1.01
C THR A 92 18.55 -6.76 -0.89
N SER A 93 17.21 -6.69 -0.92
CA SER A 93 16.49 -5.59 -0.30
C SER A 93 16.90 -5.56 1.16
N CYS A 94 17.49 -4.45 1.58
CA CYS A 94 17.65 -4.19 3.00
C CYS A 94 16.28 -4.37 3.68
N ASP A 95 16.23 -5.26 4.66
CA ASP A 95 15.03 -5.78 5.31
C ASP A 95 14.19 -4.69 6.01
N TRP A 96 14.85 -3.59 6.39
CA TRP A 96 14.24 -2.39 6.95
C TRP A 96 13.41 -1.55 5.96
N VAL A 97 13.56 -1.75 4.65
CA VAL A 97 13.00 -0.86 3.63
C VAL A 97 11.50 -1.09 3.45
N THR A 98 10.73 -0.02 3.58
CA THR A 98 9.27 0.00 3.42
C THR A 98 8.82 1.37 2.91
N THR A 99 7.57 1.50 2.49
CA THR A 99 6.98 2.78 2.05
C THR A 99 6.65 3.69 3.21
N ASP A 100 6.44 4.97 2.89
CA ASP A 100 5.88 6.02 3.75
C ASP A 100 6.78 6.46 4.92
N ILE A 101 7.98 5.88 5.03
CA ILE A 101 9.02 6.33 5.94
C ILE A 101 9.92 7.40 5.31
N LEU A 102 10.35 8.32 6.16
CA LEU A 102 11.40 9.30 5.87
C LEU A 102 12.77 8.60 5.87
N VAL A 103 13.53 8.87 4.82
CA VAL A 103 14.90 8.38 4.62
C VAL A 103 15.84 9.53 4.27
N ARG A 104 17.11 9.39 4.65
CA ARG A 104 18.19 10.27 4.21
C ARG A 104 19.02 9.56 3.14
N VAL A 105 19.40 10.29 2.10
CA VAL A 105 20.33 9.78 1.08
C VAL A 105 21.76 9.89 1.61
N LYS A 106 22.52 8.79 1.55
CA LYS A 106 23.92 8.73 1.98
C LYS A 106 24.84 9.52 1.04
N ASP A 107 26.00 9.90 1.57
CA ASP A 107 27.13 10.48 0.84
C ASP A 107 27.77 9.50 -0.18
N THR A 108 27.43 8.21 -0.11
CA THR A 108 27.85 7.20 -1.09
C THR A 108 27.06 7.23 -2.41
N PHE A 109 25.98 8.02 -2.50
CA PHE A 109 25.18 8.11 -3.73
C PHE A 109 25.87 8.95 -4.81
N VAL A 110 25.83 8.51 -6.08
CA VAL A 110 26.61 9.11 -7.17
C VAL A 110 26.25 10.56 -7.50
N ASP A 111 25.00 10.98 -7.28
CA ASP A 111 24.56 12.36 -7.52
C ASP A 111 24.76 13.24 -6.27
N GLY A 112 25.82 14.04 -6.30
CA GLY A 112 26.16 14.99 -5.24
C GLY A 112 25.12 16.09 -4.98
N GLN A 113 24.14 16.31 -5.88
CA GLN A 113 23.01 17.19 -5.57
C GLN A 113 21.98 16.55 -4.65
N VAL A 114 21.89 15.22 -4.64
CA VAL A 114 20.88 14.45 -3.91
C VAL A 114 21.38 13.93 -2.56
N MET A 115 22.71 13.84 -2.37
CA MET A 115 23.34 13.49 -1.08
C MET A 115 22.78 14.31 0.10
N ASN A 116 22.56 13.64 1.23
CA ASN A 116 22.03 14.19 2.48
C ASN A 116 20.62 14.81 2.42
N GLN A 117 19.97 14.88 1.25
CA GLN A 117 18.55 15.25 1.19
C GLN A 117 17.70 14.22 1.94
N THR A 118 16.60 14.72 2.52
CA THR A 118 15.57 13.88 3.12
C THR A 118 14.44 13.70 2.13
N GLY A 119 13.91 12.48 2.06
CA GLY A 119 12.79 12.13 1.20
C GLY A 119 11.98 10.97 1.74
N VAL A 120 10.93 10.59 1.03
CA VAL A 120 9.98 9.57 1.47
C VAL A 120 9.84 8.48 0.41
N ILE A 121 9.94 7.22 0.85
CA ILE A 121 9.82 6.07 -0.03
C ILE A 121 8.36 5.91 -0.47
N ARG A 122 8.10 6.05 -1.77
CA ARG A 122 6.78 5.86 -2.38
C ARG A 122 6.56 4.44 -2.92
N SER A 123 7.64 3.76 -3.32
CA SER A 123 7.59 2.35 -3.73
C SER A 123 8.97 1.70 -3.67
N VAL A 124 8.99 0.36 -3.63
CA VAL A 124 10.19 -0.47 -3.57
C VAL A 124 10.06 -1.57 -4.61
N THR A 125 11.05 -1.71 -5.49
CA THR A 125 11.06 -2.72 -6.57
C THR A 125 12.48 -3.23 -6.77
N GLY A 126 12.73 -4.52 -6.50
CA GLY A 126 14.02 -5.15 -6.76
C GLY A 126 15.22 -4.49 -6.06
N GLY A 127 15.04 -4.02 -4.82
CA GLY A 127 16.07 -3.32 -4.05
C GLY A 127 16.21 -1.82 -4.35
N MET A 128 15.61 -1.34 -5.45
CA MET A 128 15.51 0.08 -5.78
C MET A 128 14.29 0.72 -5.09
N CYS A 129 14.47 1.92 -4.56
CA CYS A 129 13.45 2.72 -3.89
C CYS A 129 13.11 3.94 -4.74
N SER A 130 11.83 4.19 -4.94
CA SER A 130 11.31 5.45 -5.49
C SER A 130 11.17 6.45 -4.35
N VAL A 131 12.09 7.41 -4.25
CA VAL A 131 12.17 8.38 -3.15
C VAL A 131 11.70 9.75 -3.63
N PHE A 132 10.65 10.29 -3.01
CA PHE A 132 10.25 11.68 -3.19
C PHE A 132 11.09 12.59 -2.28
N LEU A 133 12.00 13.36 -2.86
CA LEU A 133 12.85 14.32 -2.15
C LEU A 133 12.06 15.59 -1.85
N GLN A 134 11.95 15.94 -0.58
CA GLN A 134 11.06 17.02 -0.14
C GLN A 134 11.59 18.41 -0.53
N ASP A 135 12.92 18.64 -0.46
CA ASP A 135 13.53 19.94 -0.76
C ASP A 135 13.53 20.30 -2.25
N THR A 136 13.47 19.31 -3.14
CA THR A 136 13.55 19.49 -4.60
C THR A 136 12.29 19.08 -5.35
N GLU A 137 11.26 18.60 -4.63
CA GLU A 137 9.97 18.10 -5.15
C GLU A 137 10.11 17.08 -6.30
N LYS A 138 11.16 16.25 -6.24
CA LYS A 138 11.51 15.28 -7.29
C LYS A 138 11.45 13.85 -6.79
N VAL A 139 11.04 12.95 -7.69
CA VAL A 139 11.14 11.51 -7.46
C VAL A 139 12.46 11.00 -8.07
N VAL A 140 13.28 10.34 -7.27
CA VAL A 140 14.57 9.76 -7.67
C VAL A 140 14.58 8.26 -7.34
N SER A 141 15.10 7.45 -8.25
CA SER A 141 15.29 6.01 -8.03
C SER A 141 16.67 5.78 -7.39
N ILE A 142 16.69 5.26 -6.16
CA ILE A 142 17.90 5.12 -5.34
C ILE A 142 17.99 3.67 -4.82
N SER A 143 19.16 3.03 -4.92
CA SER A 143 19.37 1.70 -4.32
C SER A 143 19.25 1.79 -2.80
N SER A 144 18.58 0.82 -2.18
CA SER A 144 18.38 0.77 -0.73
C SER A 144 19.66 0.86 0.10
N GLU A 145 20.80 0.41 -0.43
CA GLU A 145 22.12 0.53 0.21
C GLU A 145 22.56 1.98 0.42
N HIS A 146 22.13 2.90 -0.45
CA HIS A 146 22.41 4.34 -0.39
C HIS A 146 21.38 5.12 0.46
N LEU A 147 20.44 4.43 1.09
CA LEU A 147 19.45 5.02 1.99
C LEU A 147 19.66 4.58 3.44
N GLU A 148 19.19 5.40 4.36
CA GLU A 148 19.07 5.09 5.78
C GLU A 148 17.74 5.65 6.32
N PRO A 149 17.09 4.98 7.28
CA PRO A 149 15.88 5.48 7.91
C PRO A 149 16.18 6.71 8.76
N VAL A 150 15.36 7.76 8.66
CA VAL A 150 15.43 8.90 9.58
C VAL A 150 14.95 8.43 10.95
N THR A 151 15.83 8.48 11.96
CA THR A 151 15.48 8.13 13.33
C THR A 151 14.36 9.03 13.85
N PRO A 152 13.24 8.46 14.34
CA PRO A 152 12.13 9.25 14.86
C PRO A 152 12.47 9.91 16.20
N THR A 153 11.80 11.03 16.45
CA THR A 153 11.85 11.75 17.72
C THR A 153 10.52 11.65 18.47
N LYS A 154 10.52 12.03 19.75
CA LYS A 154 9.31 12.05 20.58
C LYS A 154 8.15 12.77 19.89
N ASN A 155 6.96 12.18 19.99
CA ASN A 155 5.69 12.56 19.36
C ASN A 155 5.62 12.38 17.84
N ASN A 156 6.64 11.83 17.16
CA ASN A 156 6.50 11.45 15.76
C ASN A 156 5.64 10.19 15.59
N LYS A 157 4.89 10.11 14.48
CA LYS A 157 4.41 8.82 13.98
C LYS A 157 5.60 7.98 13.52
N VAL A 158 5.52 6.68 13.78
CA VAL A 158 6.55 5.71 13.43
C VAL A 158 5.93 4.50 12.75
N LYS A 159 6.73 3.84 11.91
CA LYS A 159 6.48 2.49 11.41
C LYS A 159 7.60 1.58 11.91
N VAL A 160 7.26 0.40 12.38
CA VAL A 160 8.25 -0.63 12.72
C VAL A 160 8.84 -1.19 11.44
N ILE A 161 10.15 -1.06 11.28
CA ILE A 161 10.89 -1.44 10.07
C ILE A 161 11.59 -2.80 10.20
N LEU A 162 11.80 -3.28 11.43
CA LEU A 162 12.52 -4.54 11.72
C LEU A 162 11.81 -5.34 12.83
N GLY A 163 12.03 -6.66 12.83
CA GLY A 163 11.48 -7.57 13.85
C GLY A 163 10.08 -8.11 13.53
N GLU A 164 9.45 -8.72 14.53
CA GLU A 164 8.13 -9.39 14.37
C GLU A 164 6.97 -8.43 14.10
N ASP A 165 7.06 -7.20 14.62
CA ASP A 165 6.05 -6.15 14.47
C ASP A 165 6.20 -5.33 13.17
N ARG A 166 7.04 -5.75 12.22
CA ARG A 166 7.33 -5.00 10.98
C ARG A 166 6.04 -4.61 10.23
N GLU A 167 6.02 -3.40 9.68
CA GLU A 167 4.86 -2.66 9.13
C GLU A 167 3.85 -2.10 10.15
N ALA A 168 3.89 -2.47 11.43
CA ALA A 168 3.00 -1.88 12.43
C ALA A 168 3.31 -0.39 12.63
N THR A 169 2.27 0.42 12.80
CA THR A 169 2.37 1.87 13.03
C THR A 169 2.08 2.25 14.49
N GLY A 170 2.57 3.43 14.89
CA GLY A 170 2.35 3.95 16.24
C GLY A 170 2.88 5.37 16.43
N VAL A 171 2.89 5.84 17.67
CA VAL A 171 3.45 7.13 18.08
C VAL A 171 4.52 6.92 19.15
N LEU A 172 5.71 7.46 18.92
CA LEU A 172 6.84 7.39 19.86
C LEU A 172 6.62 8.37 21.03
N LEU A 173 6.32 7.88 22.23
CA LEU A 173 5.97 8.70 23.40
C LEU A 173 7.18 9.22 24.18
N SER A 174 8.24 8.42 24.25
CA SER A 174 9.49 8.74 24.95
C SER A 174 10.63 7.86 24.45
N ILE A 175 11.86 8.28 24.74
CA ILE A 175 13.10 7.58 24.43
C ILE A 175 13.88 7.43 25.74
N ASP A 176 14.44 6.25 25.99
CA ASP A 176 15.37 5.97 27.07
C ASP A 176 16.58 5.22 26.50
N GLY A 177 17.75 5.86 26.48
CA GLY A 177 18.94 5.35 25.79
C GLY A 177 18.70 5.08 24.30
N GLU A 178 18.85 3.81 23.89
CA GLU A 178 18.62 3.34 22.52
C GLU A 178 17.19 2.81 22.29
N ASP A 179 16.32 2.82 23.29
CA ASP A 179 14.97 2.25 23.23
C ASP A 179 13.88 3.33 23.25
N GLY A 180 12.82 3.10 22.45
CA GLY A 180 11.65 3.96 22.35
C GLY A 180 10.40 3.29 22.94
N ILE A 181 9.62 4.05 23.72
CA ILE A 181 8.29 3.63 24.17
C ILE A 181 7.28 4.08 23.12
N VAL A 182 6.75 3.14 22.34
CA VAL A 182 5.79 3.38 21.25
C VAL A 182 4.39 2.98 21.71
N ARG A 183 3.40 3.85 21.49
CA ARG A 183 1.98 3.44 21.52
C ARG A 183 1.60 2.93 20.14
N MET A 184 1.20 1.67 20.04
CA MET A 184 0.76 1.06 18.78
C MET A 184 -0.61 1.61 18.36
N GLU A 185 -0.83 1.74 17.04
CA GLU A 185 -2.06 2.35 16.50
C GLU A 185 -3.25 1.36 16.43
N LEU A 186 -2.98 0.05 16.40
CA LEU A 186 -4.01 -1.00 16.24
C LEU A 186 -4.75 -1.37 17.54
N ASP A 187 -4.01 -1.41 18.65
CA ASP A 187 -4.46 -1.99 19.94
C ASP A 187 -4.20 -1.04 21.14
N GLU A 188 -3.67 0.15 20.88
CA GLU A 188 -3.24 1.16 21.87
C GLU A 188 -2.20 0.69 22.90
N GLN A 189 -1.64 -0.52 22.76
CA GLN A 189 -0.65 -1.06 23.68
C GLN A 189 0.66 -0.26 23.63
N LEU A 190 1.34 -0.16 24.77
CA LEU A 190 2.71 0.34 24.84
C LEU A 190 3.70 -0.80 24.57
N LYS A 191 4.57 -0.62 23.59
CA LYS A 191 5.73 -1.50 23.32
C LYS A 191 7.03 -0.73 23.55
N ILE A 192 8.04 -1.43 24.06
CA ILE A 192 9.42 -0.95 24.13
C ILE A 192 10.13 -1.55 22.93
N LEU A 193 10.60 -0.70 22.01
CA LEU A 193 11.24 -1.10 20.76
C LEU A 193 12.53 -0.31 20.60
N ASN A 194 13.62 -0.99 20.25
CA ASN A 194 14.88 -0.32 19.99
C ASN A 194 14.75 0.66 18.81
N LEU A 195 15.33 1.86 18.91
CA LEU A 195 15.16 2.93 17.91
C LEU A 195 15.58 2.49 16.50
N ARG A 196 16.53 1.57 16.36
CA ARG A 196 16.92 1.01 15.04
C ARG A 196 15.82 0.20 14.36
N PHE A 197 14.77 -0.20 15.09
CA PHE A 197 13.59 -0.88 14.55
C PHE A 197 12.48 0.09 14.13
N LEU A 198 12.69 1.41 14.26
CA LEU A 198 11.67 2.43 13.99
C LEU A 198 12.08 3.36 12.84
N GLY A 199 11.27 3.40 11.79
CA GLY A 199 11.32 4.43 10.76
C GLY A 199 10.36 5.56 11.11
N LYS A 200 10.80 6.82 10.98
CA LYS A 200 9.90 7.98 11.09
C LYS A 200 8.92 7.99 9.91
N LEU A 201 7.62 8.02 10.17
CA LEU A 201 6.58 8.04 9.13
C LEU A 201 6.35 9.47 8.63
N GLU A 202 6.07 9.64 7.33
CA GLU A 202 5.47 10.87 6.77
C GLU A 202 3.98 10.94 7.17
N VAL A 203 3.48 12.14 7.48
CA VAL A 203 2.12 12.39 7.98
C VAL A 203 1.51 13.60 7.30
#